data_AF-A0A9W5PED4-F1
#
_entry.id   AF-A0A9W5PED4-F1
#
_cell.length_a   1.000
_cell.length_b   1.000
_cell.length_c   1.000
_cell.angle_alpha   90.00
_cell.angle_beta   90.00
_cell.angle_gamma   90.00
#
_symmetry.space_group_name_H-M   'P 1'
#
loop_
_entity.id
_entity.type
_entity.pdbx_description
1 polymer ?
#
loop_
_entity_poly.entity_id
_entity_poly.type
_entity_poly.pdbx_seq_one_letter_code
_entity_poly.pdbx_strand_id
1 'polypeptide(L)'
;MFFAAVIVWSAFSSTGYAAAIEGEKHVPELQTDELFVKKVEGMNKDFIKGADVSSVIALENSGVTFYNTSGKPQDIFTTLKQAGVNYVRVRIWNDPYDSNGNGYGGGNNDIQKAIEIGKRATANGMKVLADFHYSDFWADPAKQKVPKAWTNLSFEAKKAKLYEYTKQSLQKMIKEGVNIGMVQVGNETTGAFAGETDWAKMSQLFNEGSRAVRETNRGILVALHFTNPETTGRYSFIAETLRKNKVDYDVFASSYYPFWHGTVQNLTSVLKAVADTYGKKVMVAETSYTYTAEDGDGHENTAPKSGQTLPYPMSVQGQADAIRDVMQAVANTGTAGLGVFYWEPAWIPVGPKTQIEKNKVLWETYGSGWASSYAAEYDPEDAGKWYGGSAVDNQALFDFNGHPLPSLQVFQYAESGHNPKKR
;
A
#
# COMPACT_ATOMS: atom_id res chain seq x y z
N MET A 1 0.60 -23.92 -19.13
CA MET A 1 -0.83 -23.74 -18.81
C MET A 1 -1.08 -24.39 -17.47
N PHE A 2 -1.01 -23.62 -16.39
CA PHE A 2 -1.40 -24.07 -15.05
C PHE A 2 -2.28 -22.97 -14.46
N PHE A 3 -3.57 -23.28 -14.35
CA PHE A 3 -4.56 -22.48 -13.65
C PHE A 3 -4.26 -22.55 -12.15
N ALA A 4 -4.09 -21.40 -11.49
CA ALA A 4 -4.19 -21.32 -10.05
C ALA A 4 -5.68 -21.49 -9.70
N ALA A 5 -6.03 -22.66 -9.17
CA ALA A 5 -7.39 -22.99 -8.77
C ALA A 5 -7.79 -22.15 -7.55
N VAL A 6 -8.79 -21.30 -7.74
CA VAL A 6 -9.63 -20.74 -6.68
C VAL A 6 -10.44 -21.90 -6.12
N ILE A 7 -10.10 -22.36 -4.91
CA ILE A 7 -10.90 -23.37 -4.21
C ILE A 7 -12.01 -22.65 -3.44
N VAL A 8 -13.20 -22.67 -4.03
CA VAL A 8 -14.49 -22.45 -3.37
C VAL A 8 -14.85 -23.73 -2.62
N TRP A 9 -15.18 -23.66 -1.33
CA TRP A 9 -15.94 -24.73 -0.67
C TRP A 9 -17.18 -24.19 0.03
N SER A 10 -18.29 -24.83 -0.35
CA SER A 10 -19.65 -24.75 0.16
C SER A 10 -19.78 -25.19 1.61
N ALA A 11 -20.77 -24.59 2.28
CA ALA A 11 -21.20 -24.86 3.63
C ALA A 11 -21.37 -26.35 3.96
N PHE A 12 -20.73 -26.79 5.04
CA PHE A 12 -21.14 -27.96 5.81
C PHE A 12 -21.30 -27.55 7.27
N SER A 13 -22.49 -27.80 7.81
CA SER A 13 -22.82 -27.68 9.21
C SER A 13 -22.04 -28.71 10.04
N SER A 14 -21.30 -28.25 11.05
CA SER A 14 -20.86 -29.10 12.15
C SER A 14 -21.32 -28.49 13.47
N THR A 15 -22.41 -29.04 13.99
CA THR A 15 -22.76 -28.96 15.40
C THR A 15 -21.67 -29.60 16.24
N GLY A 16 -21.20 -28.89 17.27
CA GLY A 16 -20.47 -29.49 18.38
C GLY A 16 -19.06 -28.93 18.57
N TYR A 17 -18.96 -27.78 19.25
CA TYR A 17 -18.05 -27.52 20.37
C TYR A 17 -18.41 -26.13 20.93
N ALA A 18 -19.50 -26.11 21.70
CA ALA A 18 -19.82 -24.98 22.57
C ALA A 18 -19.28 -25.31 23.96
N ALA A 19 -18.15 -24.70 24.34
CA ALA A 19 -17.78 -24.51 25.73
C ALA A 19 -16.68 -23.44 25.86
N ALA A 20 -17.03 -22.36 26.57
CA ALA A 20 -16.19 -21.35 27.20
C ALA A 20 -15.50 -20.29 26.30
N ILE A 21 -16.27 -19.28 25.90
CA ILE A 21 -15.75 -17.90 25.81
C ILE A 21 -16.71 -17.00 26.60
N GLU A 22 -16.56 -17.00 27.92
CA GLU A 22 -17.05 -15.92 28.78
C GLU A 22 -15.83 -15.15 29.28
N GLY A 23 -15.83 -13.84 29.00
CA GLY A 23 -14.82 -12.90 29.44
C GLY A 23 -14.25 -12.11 28.27
N GLU A 24 -14.83 -10.94 27.99
CA GLU A 24 -14.13 -9.83 27.33
C GLU A 24 -12.87 -9.52 28.15
N LYS A 25 -11.75 -10.15 27.80
CA LYS A 25 -10.45 -9.72 28.30
C LYS A 25 -10.07 -8.51 27.47
N HIS A 26 -10.39 -7.33 27.99
CA HIS A 26 -9.78 -6.07 27.61
C HIS A 26 -8.27 -6.29 27.51
N VAL A 27 -7.73 -6.31 26.29
CA VAL A 27 -6.28 -6.34 26.07
C VAL A 27 -5.77 -5.03 26.68
N PRO A 28 -4.84 -5.06 27.64
CA PRO A 28 -4.32 -3.84 28.23
C PRO A 28 -3.78 -2.95 27.12
N GLU A 29 -4.22 -1.69 27.10
CA GLU A 29 -3.76 -0.68 26.16
C GLU A 29 -2.26 -0.43 26.41
N LEU A 30 -1.41 -0.99 25.55
CA LEU A 30 0.03 -0.76 25.59
C LEU A 30 0.27 0.76 25.52
N GLN A 31 1.01 1.31 26.47
CA GLN A 31 1.39 2.71 26.39
C GLN A 31 2.58 2.90 25.45
N THR A 32 2.73 4.10 24.89
CA THR A 32 3.78 4.39 23.89
C THR A 32 5.19 4.15 24.43
N ASP A 33 5.39 4.41 25.72
CA ASP A 33 6.64 4.21 26.45
C ASP A 33 6.86 2.79 26.95
N GLU A 34 5.99 1.85 26.61
CA GLU A 34 6.16 0.42 26.84
C GLU A 34 6.56 -0.34 25.55
N LEU A 35 6.52 0.32 24.38
CA LEU A 35 6.88 -0.30 23.11
C LEU A 35 8.39 -0.56 23.04
N PHE A 36 8.80 -1.81 22.87
CA PHE A 36 10.20 -2.15 22.62
C PHE A 36 10.49 -2.10 21.11
N VAL A 37 11.57 -1.44 20.70
CA VAL A 37 12.03 -1.48 19.30
C VAL A 37 13.53 -1.60 19.28
N LYS A 38 14.05 -2.68 18.70
CA LYS A 38 15.49 -2.82 18.47
C LYS A 38 15.90 -1.89 17.33
N LYS A 39 16.97 -1.11 17.54
CA LYS A 39 17.61 -0.30 16.49
C LYS A 39 17.83 -1.12 15.22
N VAL A 40 17.59 -0.52 14.06
CA VAL A 40 17.93 -1.09 12.76
C VAL A 40 19.40 -0.80 12.47
N GLU A 41 20.21 -1.84 12.37
CA GLU A 41 21.63 -1.70 12.08
C GLU A 41 21.85 -1.43 10.59
N GLY A 42 22.77 -0.50 10.29
CA GLY A 42 23.07 -0.12 8.90
C GLY A 42 21.97 0.72 8.22
N MET A 43 20.96 1.20 8.95
CA MET A 43 19.98 2.16 8.41
C MET A 43 20.70 3.43 7.94
N ASN A 44 20.53 3.79 6.67
CA ASN A 44 21.11 5.00 6.13
C ASN A 44 20.40 6.25 6.71
N LYS A 45 21.08 7.40 6.74
CA LYS A 45 20.53 8.64 7.34
C LYS A 45 19.26 9.14 6.64
N ASP A 46 19.16 8.89 5.34
CA ASP A 46 18.06 9.36 4.50
C ASP A 46 17.04 8.24 4.22
N PHE A 47 16.92 7.26 5.12
CA PHE A 47 16.13 6.06 4.90
C PHE A 47 14.66 6.44 4.78
N ILE A 48 14.02 5.96 3.72
CA ILE A 48 12.62 6.26 3.45
C ILE A 48 11.77 5.49 4.45
N LYS A 49 10.97 6.25 5.20
CA LYS A 49 10.00 5.78 6.17
C LYS A 49 8.66 6.33 5.72
N GLY A 50 8.04 5.59 4.83
CA GLY A 50 6.86 6.01 4.10
C GLY A 50 5.57 5.42 4.66
N ALA A 51 4.46 6.10 4.38
CA ALA A 51 3.11 5.61 4.61
C ALA A 51 2.25 5.86 3.37
N ASP A 52 1.46 4.87 2.94
CA ASP A 52 0.39 5.05 1.97
C ASP A 52 -0.91 5.33 2.72
N VAL A 53 -1.45 6.54 2.60
CA VAL A 53 -2.71 6.95 3.26
C VAL A 53 -3.76 7.36 2.24
N SER A 54 -3.80 6.68 1.11
CA SER A 54 -4.65 7.05 -0.01
C SER A 54 -6.15 7.05 0.34
N SER A 55 -6.60 6.20 1.26
CA SER A 55 -7.99 6.17 1.73
C SER A 55 -8.43 7.42 2.51
N VAL A 56 -7.49 8.25 3.01
CA VAL A 56 -7.75 9.29 4.02
C VAL A 56 -8.84 10.27 3.63
N ILE A 57 -8.88 10.73 2.38
CA ILE A 57 -9.86 11.73 1.94
C ILE A 57 -11.28 11.15 1.97
N ALA A 58 -11.45 9.90 1.53
CA ALA A 58 -12.75 9.24 1.58
C ALA A 58 -13.19 8.98 3.02
N LEU A 59 -12.27 8.62 3.92
CA LEU A 59 -12.56 8.43 5.34
C LEU A 59 -12.98 9.73 6.03
N GLU A 60 -12.27 10.83 5.79
CA GLU A 60 -12.61 12.14 6.34
C GLU A 60 -13.98 12.62 5.84
N ASN A 61 -14.29 12.39 4.56
CA ASN A 61 -15.63 12.66 4.00
C ASN A 61 -16.72 11.78 4.62
N SER A 62 -16.39 10.56 5.04
CA SER A 62 -17.27 9.68 5.81
C SER A 62 -17.39 10.07 7.30
N GLY A 63 -16.71 11.12 7.75
CA GLY A 63 -16.76 11.63 9.12
C GLY A 63 -15.72 11.04 10.08
N VAL A 64 -14.76 10.26 9.58
CA VAL A 64 -13.66 9.73 10.38
C VAL A 64 -12.76 10.88 10.86
N THR A 65 -12.36 10.83 12.14
CA THR A 65 -11.47 11.82 12.76
C THR A 65 -10.24 11.12 13.33
N PHE A 66 -9.07 11.70 13.12
CA PHE A 66 -7.81 11.23 13.68
C PHE A 66 -7.33 12.13 14.82
N TYR A 67 -6.59 11.53 15.75
CA TYR A 67 -6.10 12.18 16.96
C TYR A 67 -4.57 12.10 17.04
N ASN A 68 -3.98 12.88 17.94
CA ASN A 68 -2.58 12.75 18.33
C ASN A 68 -2.44 11.94 19.63
N THR A 69 -1.20 11.74 20.09
CA THR A 69 -0.88 10.98 21.32
C THR A 69 -1.41 11.63 22.60
N SER A 70 -1.87 12.89 22.55
CA SER A 70 -2.53 13.57 23.68
C SER A 70 -4.06 13.44 23.63
N GLY A 71 -4.62 12.64 22.71
CA GLY A 71 -6.06 12.46 22.54
C GLY A 71 -6.78 13.67 21.93
N LYS A 72 -6.06 14.57 21.25
CA LYS A 72 -6.65 15.75 20.60
C LYS A 72 -6.81 15.52 19.10
N PRO A 73 -7.93 15.94 18.48
CA PRO A 73 -8.08 15.91 17.02
C PRO A 73 -6.90 16.62 16.34
N GLN A 74 -6.30 15.96 15.35
CA GLN A 74 -5.14 16.49 14.63
C GLN A 74 -5.13 15.94 13.21
N ASP A 75 -4.68 16.76 12.26
CA ASP A 75 -4.39 16.30 10.90
C ASP A 75 -3.43 15.10 10.95
N ILE A 76 -3.85 13.96 10.38
CA ILE A 76 -3.06 12.74 10.36
C ILE A 76 -1.66 12.95 9.77
N PHE A 77 -1.49 13.83 8.77
CA PHE A 77 -0.18 14.11 8.18
C PHE A 77 0.78 14.77 9.19
N THR A 78 0.25 15.57 10.12
CA THR A 78 1.02 16.12 11.24
C THR A 78 1.40 15.01 12.22
N THR A 79 0.47 14.11 12.54
CA THR A 79 0.74 12.96 13.43
C THR A 79 1.80 12.02 12.83
N LEU A 80 1.71 11.70 11.54
CA LEU A 80 2.70 10.88 10.83
C LEU A 80 4.08 11.55 10.83
N LYS A 81 4.15 12.86 10.56
CA LYS A 81 5.41 13.61 10.62
C LYS A 81 6.01 13.57 12.02
N GLN A 82 5.20 13.80 13.05
CA GLN A 82 5.61 13.72 14.45
C GLN A 82 6.04 12.32 14.87
N ALA A 83 5.58 11.27 14.18
CA ALA A 83 6.02 9.89 14.33
C ALA A 83 7.26 9.55 13.49
N GLY A 84 7.85 10.50 12.76
CA GLY A 84 9.09 10.31 12.01
C GLY A 84 8.91 9.79 10.57
N VAL A 85 7.68 9.74 10.05
CA VAL A 85 7.40 9.50 8.63
C VAL A 85 7.98 10.65 7.81
N ASN A 86 8.63 10.32 6.69
CA ASN A 86 9.29 11.30 5.81
C ASN A 86 8.82 11.21 4.34
N TYR A 87 7.91 10.30 4.04
CA TYR A 87 7.34 10.09 2.71
C TYR A 87 5.87 9.70 2.80
N VAL A 88 5.07 10.15 1.85
CA VAL A 88 3.70 9.68 1.63
C VAL A 88 3.60 9.06 0.25
N ARG A 89 3.06 7.85 0.18
CA ARG A 89 2.66 7.22 -1.08
C ARG A 89 1.18 7.49 -1.32
N VAL A 90 0.82 7.68 -2.58
CA VAL A 90 -0.59 7.83 -2.99
C VAL A 90 -0.86 7.08 -4.29
N ARG A 91 -1.83 6.17 -4.29
CA ARG A 91 -2.31 5.49 -5.50
C ARG A 91 -3.13 6.45 -6.37
N ILE A 92 -3.06 6.28 -7.67
CA ILE A 92 -3.72 7.11 -8.67
C ILE A 92 -4.33 6.21 -9.74
N TRP A 93 -5.66 6.19 -9.77
CA TRP A 93 -6.48 5.63 -10.83
C TRP A 93 -6.81 6.68 -11.89
N ASN A 94 -7.01 6.22 -13.11
CA ASN A 94 -7.28 7.07 -14.26
C ASN A 94 -8.67 7.73 -14.17
N ASP A 95 -9.71 6.90 -14.00
CA ASP A 95 -11.09 7.32 -13.86
C ASP A 95 -11.89 6.34 -12.98
N PRO A 96 -11.76 6.42 -11.64
CA PRO A 96 -12.35 5.46 -10.70
C PRO A 96 -13.84 5.70 -10.44
N TYR A 97 -14.58 5.98 -11.50
CA TYR A 97 -16.00 6.31 -11.47
C TYR A 97 -16.75 5.60 -12.60
N ASP A 98 -18.03 5.34 -12.37
CA ASP A 98 -18.95 4.91 -13.44
C ASP A 98 -19.39 6.09 -14.32
N SER A 99 -20.18 5.79 -15.35
CA SER A 99 -20.71 6.82 -16.27
C SER A 99 -21.63 7.88 -15.64
N ASN A 100 -22.15 7.63 -14.44
CA ASN A 100 -22.98 8.56 -13.67
C ASN A 100 -22.16 9.37 -12.64
N GLY A 101 -20.85 9.10 -12.53
CA GLY A 101 -19.97 9.72 -11.56
C GLY A 101 -19.98 9.07 -10.18
N ASN A 102 -20.55 7.86 -10.03
CA ASN A 102 -20.46 7.12 -8.78
C ASN A 102 -19.07 6.50 -8.64
N GLY A 103 -18.41 6.74 -7.51
CA GLY A 103 -17.06 6.26 -7.28
C GLY A 103 -17.01 4.75 -7.04
N TYR A 104 -15.99 4.08 -7.57
CA TYR A 104 -15.75 2.65 -7.42
C TYR A 104 -15.34 2.21 -6.01
N GLY A 105 -15.16 3.15 -5.08
CA GLY A 105 -14.67 2.88 -3.74
C GLY A 105 -13.15 2.87 -3.68
N GLY A 106 -12.60 2.21 -2.66
CA GLY A 106 -11.17 2.10 -2.44
C GLY A 106 -10.46 3.44 -2.22
N GLY A 107 -11.19 4.47 -1.79
CA GLY A 107 -10.73 5.84 -1.65
C GLY A 107 -11.07 6.76 -2.84
N ASN A 108 -11.60 6.22 -3.95
CA ASN A 108 -11.88 6.97 -5.19
C ASN A 108 -10.66 7.78 -5.67
N ASN A 109 -9.48 7.18 -5.60
CA ASN A 109 -8.19 7.86 -5.74
C ASN A 109 -7.88 8.28 -7.18
N ASP A 110 -8.33 9.48 -7.55
CA ASP A 110 -7.97 10.14 -8.80
C ASP A 110 -6.83 11.16 -8.61
N ILE A 111 -6.48 11.86 -9.69
CA ILE A 111 -5.44 12.90 -9.66
C ILE A 111 -5.77 14.06 -8.71
N GLN A 112 -7.05 14.37 -8.45
CA GLN A 112 -7.42 15.47 -7.55
C GLN A 112 -7.16 15.09 -6.10
N LYS A 113 -7.55 13.88 -5.69
CA LYS A 113 -7.21 13.36 -4.35
C LYS A 113 -5.71 13.20 -4.16
N ALA A 114 -4.98 12.78 -5.20
CA ALA A 114 -3.53 12.70 -5.16
C ALA A 114 -2.86 14.08 -4.94
N ILE A 115 -3.40 15.14 -5.54
CA ILE A 115 -2.96 16.52 -5.31
C ILE A 115 -3.26 16.94 -3.87
N GLU A 116 -4.47 16.69 -3.37
CA GLU A 116 -4.87 17.06 -2.00
C GLU A 116 -3.97 16.40 -0.94
N ILE A 117 -3.80 15.07 -1.04
CA ILE A 117 -2.89 14.29 -0.21
C ILE A 117 -1.46 14.81 -0.35
N GLY A 118 -1.02 15.07 -1.58
CA GLY A 118 0.34 15.53 -1.85
C GLY A 118 0.65 16.91 -1.26
N LYS A 119 -0.33 17.82 -1.24
CA LYS A 119 -0.22 19.14 -0.61
C LYS A 119 -0.09 19.02 0.90
N ARG A 120 -0.92 18.18 1.54
CA ARG A 120 -0.85 17.92 2.99
C ARG A 120 0.47 17.26 3.40
N ALA A 121 0.96 16.31 2.61
CA ALA A 121 2.28 15.71 2.81
C ALA A 121 3.41 16.76 2.71
N THR A 122 3.37 17.59 1.67
CA THR A 122 4.39 18.63 1.43
C THR A 122 4.39 19.69 2.54
N ALA A 123 3.21 20.14 2.98
CA ALA A 123 3.06 21.09 4.07
C ALA A 123 3.65 20.58 5.40
N ASN A 124 3.66 19.26 5.59
CA ASN A 124 4.27 18.59 6.75
C ASN A 124 5.72 18.16 6.51
N GLY A 125 6.36 18.63 5.41
CA GLY A 125 7.77 18.35 5.12
C GLY A 125 8.04 16.88 4.81
N MET A 126 7.08 16.17 4.22
CA MET A 126 7.22 14.83 3.67
C MET A 126 7.27 14.89 2.13
N LYS A 127 8.06 14.00 1.52
CA LYS A 127 8.06 13.83 0.05
C LYS A 127 6.87 12.97 -0.38
N VAL A 128 6.53 13.03 -1.67
CA VAL A 128 5.44 12.24 -2.25
C VAL A 128 5.98 11.20 -3.24
N LEU A 129 5.48 9.97 -3.10
CA LEU A 129 5.54 8.90 -4.11
C LEU A 129 4.19 8.86 -4.81
N ALA A 130 4.14 9.29 -6.07
CA ALA A 130 2.94 9.18 -6.89
C ALA A 130 2.90 7.80 -7.56
N ASP A 131 1.94 6.97 -7.18
CA ASP A 131 1.78 5.62 -7.71
C ASP A 131 0.67 5.56 -8.76
N PHE A 132 1.08 5.52 -10.02
CA PHE A 132 0.13 5.38 -11.11
C PHE A 132 -0.16 3.89 -11.35
N HIS A 133 -1.40 3.50 -11.11
CA HIS A 133 -1.87 2.15 -11.39
C HIS A 133 -2.04 1.89 -12.90
N TYR A 134 -2.31 2.95 -13.67
CA TYR A 134 -2.67 2.84 -15.10
C TYR A 134 -3.84 1.89 -15.34
N SER A 135 -4.86 2.03 -14.49
CA SER A 135 -6.14 1.33 -14.45
C SER A 135 -7.15 2.29 -13.81
N ASP A 136 -8.45 2.06 -14.03
CA ASP A 136 -9.51 2.80 -13.34
C ASP A 136 -9.81 2.27 -11.93
N PHE A 137 -9.26 1.10 -11.58
CA PHE A 137 -9.42 0.52 -10.26
C PHE A 137 -8.20 -0.31 -9.86
N TRP A 138 -8.28 -1.06 -8.75
CA TRP A 138 -7.19 -1.88 -8.20
C TRP A 138 -6.34 -2.56 -9.29
N ALA A 139 -5.02 -2.43 -9.16
CA ALA A 139 -4.05 -3.05 -10.03
C ALA A 139 -3.11 -3.90 -9.16
N ASP A 140 -3.10 -5.21 -9.39
CA ASP A 140 -2.37 -6.23 -8.61
C ASP A 140 -1.94 -7.38 -9.56
N PRO A 141 -1.34 -8.49 -9.10
CA PRO A 141 -0.92 -9.58 -9.99
C PRO A 141 -2.03 -10.20 -10.84
N ALA A 142 -3.27 -10.20 -10.38
CA ALA A 142 -4.41 -10.76 -11.08
C ALA A 142 -5.18 -9.71 -11.91
N LYS A 143 -5.20 -8.45 -11.44
CA LYS A 143 -5.95 -7.36 -12.05
C LYS A 143 -5.00 -6.31 -12.61
N GLN A 144 -4.94 -6.21 -13.94
CA GLN A 144 -4.16 -5.18 -14.64
C GLN A 144 -5.00 -4.59 -15.78
N LYS A 145 -6.27 -4.30 -15.49
CA LYS A 145 -7.24 -3.89 -16.50
C LYS A 145 -6.86 -2.53 -17.08
N VAL A 146 -7.00 -2.41 -18.40
CA VAL A 146 -6.78 -1.15 -19.12
C VAL A 146 -7.86 -0.13 -18.72
N PRO A 147 -7.52 1.16 -18.50
CA PRO A 147 -8.50 2.21 -18.25
C PRO A 147 -9.61 2.22 -19.31
N LYS A 148 -10.85 2.53 -18.91
CA LYS A 148 -12.02 2.56 -19.81
C LYS A 148 -11.73 3.35 -21.07
N ALA A 149 -11.17 4.55 -20.91
CA ALA A 149 -10.80 5.46 -22.00
C ALA A 149 -9.79 4.90 -23.01
N TRP A 150 -9.07 3.83 -22.68
CA TRP A 150 -8.01 3.25 -23.50
C TRP A 150 -8.35 1.90 -24.12
N THR A 151 -9.53 1.34 -23.82
CA THR A 151 -9.95 -0.04 -24.19
C THR A 151 -9.81 -0.34 -25.69
N ASN A 152 -10.16 0.62 -26.55
CA ASN A 152 -10.18 0.44 -28.00
C ASN A 152 -8.98 1.08 -28.73
N LEU A 153 -7.95 1.48 -27.98
CA LEU A 153 -6.76 2.09 -28.58
C LEU A 153 -5.84 1.03 -29.16
N SER A 154 -5.22 1.35 -30.29
CA SER A 154 -4.04 0.60 -30.74
C SER A 154 -2.92 0.69 -29.70
N PHE A 155 -1.98 -0.24 -29.74
CA PHE A 155 -0.85 -0.22 -28.81
C PHE A 155 -0.04 1.09 -28.89
N GLU A 156 0.17 1.65 -30.08
CA GLU A 156 0.85 2.94 -30.25
C GLU A 156 0.06 4.11 -29.64
N ALA A 157 -1.27 4.12 -29.83
CA ALA A 157 -2.12 5.13 -29.20
C ALA A 157 -2.16 4.99 -27.67
N LYS A 158 -2.15 3.74 -27.15
CA LYS A 158 -2.06 3.46 -25.72
C LYS A 158 -0.75 3.97 -25.12
N LYS A 159 0.39 3.73 -25.78
CA LYS A 159 1.70 4.30 -25.38
C LYS A 159 1.65 5.82 -25.27
N ALA A 160 1.14 6.49 -26.31
CA ALA A 160 1.00 7.94 -26.31
C ALA A 160 0.10 8.44 -25.17
N LYS A 161 -1.03 7.75 -24.91
CA LYS A 161 -1.95 8.11 -23.82
C LYS A 161 -1.37 7.87 -22.43
N LEU A 162 -0.60 6.81 -22.25
CA LEU A 162 0.11 6.58 -20.99
C LEU A 162 1.10 7.71 -20.72
N TYR A 163 1.99 8.01 -21.68
CA TYR A 163 2.93 9.13 -21.57
C TYR A 163 2.21 10.46 -21.27
N GLU A 164 1.16 10.79 -22.02
CA GLU A 164 0.39 12.02 -21.86
C GLU A 164 -0.23 12.12 -20.47
N TYR A 165 -0.86 11.04 -20.00
CA TYR A 165 -1.50 10.97 -18.70
C TYR A 165 -0.49 11.18 -17.55
N THR A 166 0.65 10.48 -17.59
CA THR A 166 1.72 10.65 -16.59
C THR A 166 2.23 12.09 -16.62
N LYS A 167 2.52 12.63 -17.81
CA LYS A 167 3.09 13.98 -17.99
C LYS A 167 2.17 15.05 -17.43
N GLN A 168 0.90 15.02 -17.81
CA GLN A 168 -0.09 16.01 -17.39
C GLN A 168 -0.39 15.91 -15.89
N SER A 169 -0.48 14.69 -15.35
CA SER A 169 -0.73 14.46 -13.93
C SER A 169 0.40 15.02 -13.06
N LEU A 170 1.67 14.72 -13.41
CA LEU A 170 2.82 15.25 -12.68
C LEU A 170 2.92 16.77 -12.79
N GLN A 171 2.65 17.35 -13.97
CA GLN A 171 2.61 18.80 -14.14
C GLN A 171 1.53 19.46 -13.25
N LYS A 172 0.34 18.86 -13.13
CA LYS A 172 -0.71 19.36 -12.22
C LYS A 172 -0.24 19.31 -10.77
N MET A 173 0.29 18.18 -10.31
CA MET A 173 0.79 18.04 -8.94
C MET A 173 1.91 19.03 -8.62
N ILE A 174 2.90 19.18 -9.50
CA ILE A 174 4.01 20.14 -9.30
C ILE A 174 3.50 21.59 -9.31
N LYS A 175 2.57 21.93 -10.20
CA LYS A 175 1.95 23.26 -10.25
C LYS A 175 1.25 23.62 -8.93
N GLU A 176 0.64 22.64 -8.28
CA GLU A 176 0.00 22.78 -6.97
C GLU A 176 0.98 22.73 -5.79
N GLY A 177 2.28 22.69 -6.06
CA GLY A 177 3.34 22.75 -5.06
C GLY A 177 3.66 21.41 -4.40
N VAL A 178 3.21 20.27 -4.96
CA VAL A 178 3.51 18.95 -4.40
C VAL A 178 4.98 18.60 -4.58
N ASN A 179 5.66 18.25 -3.47
CA ASN A 179 7.06 17.82 -3.46
C ASN A 179 7.20 16.34 -3.83
N ILE A 180 7.06 16.06 -5.13
CA ILE A 180 7.22 14.71 -5.68
C ILE A 180 8.70 14.32 -5.65
N GLY A 181 9.03 13.26 -4.92
CA GLY A 181 10.39 12.71 -4.90
C GLY A 181 10.54 11.40 -5.66
N MET A 182 9.45 10.68 -5.89
CA MET A 182 9.44 9.42 -6.61
C MET A 182 8.11 9.23 -7.36
N VAL A 183 8.16 8.51 -8.49
CA VAL A 183 6.99 8.09 -9.25
C VAL A 183 7.09 6.58 -9.48
N GLN A 184 6.02 5.88 -9.17
CA GLN A 184 5.88 4.46 -9.48
C GLN A 184 5.09 4.30 -10.78
N VAL A 185 5.70 3.59 -11.74
CA VAL A 185 5.13 3.36 -13.07
C VAL A 185 4.50 1.96 -13.10
N GLY A 186 3.25 1.88 -12.63
CA GLY A 186 2.50 0.63 -12.49
C GLY A 186 2.62 0.03 -11.09
N ASN A 187 1.53 -0.56 -10.61
CA ASN A 187 1.46 -1.24 -9.32
C ASN A 187 1.48 -2.76 -9.49
N GLU A 188 2.37 -3.45 -8.76
CA GLU A 188 2.51 -4.92 -8.73
C GLU A 188 2.44 -5.61 -10.10
N THR A 189 3.12 -5.04 -11.11
CA THR A 189 3.09 -5.41 -12.54
C THR A 189 3.84 -6.71 -12.87
N THR A 190 3.54 -7.76 -12.09
CA THR A 190 4.30 -9.01 -12.03
C THR A 190 4.04 -9.93 -13.22
N GLY A 191 2.92 -9.76 -13.92
CA GLY A 191 2.59 -10.52 -15.12
C GLY A 191 1.81 -9.74 -16.19
N ALA A 192 1.35 -8.53 -15.88
CA ALA A 192 0.64 -7.68 -16.82
C ALA A 192 0.79 -6.21 -16.41
N PHE A 193 0.52 -5.30 -17.34
CA PHE A 193 0.51 -3.85 -17.13
C PHE A 193 -0.40 -3.14 -18.15
N ALA A 194 -1.38 -2.37 -17.67
CA ALA A 194 -2.34 -1.61 -18.50
C ALA A 194 -2.99 -2.45 -19.63
N GLY A 195 -3.38 -3.68 -19.28
CA GLY A 195 -4.01 -4.67 -20.17
C GLY A 195 -3.06 -5.45 -21.08
N GLU A 196 -1.74 -5.19 -21.05
CA GLU A 196 -0.75 -5.95 -21.81
C GLU A 196 -0.07 -7.00 -20.93
N THR A 197 0.12 -8.21 -21.47
CA THR A 197 0.83 -9.33 -20.82
C THR A 197 2.17 -9.68 -21.50
N ASP A 198 2.42 -9.09 -22.68
CA ASP A 198 3.69 -9.25 -23.39
C ASP A 198 4.74 -8.33 -22.79
N TRP A 199 5.81 -8.91 -22.23
CA TRP A 199 6.89 -8.18 -21.58
C TRP A 199 7.59 -7.14 -22.47
N ALA A 200 7.67 -7.36 -23.79
CA ALA A 200 8.23 -6.36 -24.69
C ALA A 200 7.31 -5.14 -24.84
N LYS A 201 5.99 -5.36 -24.84
CA LYS A 201 4.99 -4.27 -24.83
C LYS A 201 4.93 -3.57 -23.48
N MET A 202 4.90 -4.32 -22.37
CA MET A 202 4.96 -3.77 -21.02
C MET A 202 6.21 -2.90 -20.84
N SER A 203 7.37 -3.36 -21.34
CA SER A 203 8.62 -2.60 -21.29
C SER A 203 8.56 -1.28 -22.05
N GLN A 204 7.89 -1.24 -23.21
CA GLN A 204 7.65 0.01 -23.92
C GLN A 204 6.72 0.94 -23.13
N LEU A 205 5.66 0.43 -22.51
CA LEU A 205 4.77 1.21 -21.65
C LEU A 205 5.49 1.76 -20.41
N PHE A 206 6.34 0.96 -19.74
CA PHE A 206 7.19 1.42 -18.64
C PHE A 206 8.09 2.58 -19.09
N ASN A 207 8.70 2.46 -20.27
CA ASN A 207 9.53 3.53 -20.84
C ASN A 207 8.74 4.79 -21.17
N GLU A 208 7.48 4.70 -21.59
CA GLU A 208 6.63 5.89 -21.80
C GLU A 208 6.32 6.62 -20.49
N GLY A 209 5.97 5.88 -19.44
CA GLY A 209 5.77 6.46 -18.11
C GLY A 209 7.06 7.07 -17.56
N SER A 210 8.18 6.35 -17.69
CA SER A 210 9.51 6.84 -17.30
C SER A 210 9.90 8.11 -18.07
N ARG A 211 9.71 8.14 -19.40
CA ARG A 211 9.99 9.30 -20.26
C ARG A 211 9.22 10.52 -19.78
N ALA A 212 7.94 10.38 -19.46
CA ALA A 212 7.13 11.46 -18.91
C ALA A 212 7.69 12.00 -17.57
N VAL A 213 8.16 11.11 -16.68
CA VAL A 213 8.83 11.51 -15.43
C VAL A 213 10.13 12.28 -15.72
N ARG A 214 11.01 11.71 -16.56
CA ARG A 214 12.32 12.30 -16.89
C ARG A 214 12.21 13.69 -17.48
N GLU A 215 11.27 13.89 -18.40
CA GLU A 215 11.03 15.19 -19.04
C GLU A 215 10.34 16.19 -18.11
N THR A 216 9.74 15.72 -17.00
CA THR A 216 9.09 16.61 -16.02
C THR A 216 10.08 17.11 -15.00
N ASN A 217 10.86 16.20 -14.40
CA ASN A 217 11.94 16.56 -13.50
C ASN A 217 12.90 15.36 -13.38
N ARG A 218 14.15 15.54 -13.82
CA ARG A 218 15.18 14.49 -13.78
C ARG A 218 15.62 14.11 -12.35
N GLY A 219 15.28 14.91 -11.35
CA GLY A 219 15.53 14.62 -9.93
C GLY A 219 14.51 13.67 -9.30
N ILE A 220 13.39 13.37 -9.98
CA ILE A 220 12.38 12.40 -9.52
C ILE A 220 12.87 10.98 -9.84
N LEU A 221 12.85 10.12 -8.83
CA LEU A 221 13.16 8.69 -9.01
C LEU A 221 12.00 7.97 -9.71
N VAL A 222 12.33 7.12 -10.69
CA VAL A 222 11.38 6.23 -11.36
C VAL A 222 11.45 4.85 -10.72
N ALA A 223 10.34 4.39 -10.15
CA ALA A 223 10.20 3.07 -9.56
C ALA A 223 9.32 2.15 -10.41
N LEU A 224 9.66 0.87 -10.47
CA LEU A 224 8.80 -0.21 -10.98
C LEU A 224 8.48 -1.15 -9.83
N HIS A 225 7.20 -1.52 -9.69
CA HIS A 225 6.71 -2.27 -8.55
C HIS A 225 6.27 -3.68 -8.93
N PHE A 226 6.76 -4.65 -8.17
CA PHE A 226 6.47 -6.09 -8.30
C PHE A 226 6.16 -6.71 -6.93
N THR A 227 5.69 -7.95 -6.93
CA THR A 227 5.36 -8.67 -5.70
C THR A 227 5.67 -10.16 -5.81
N ASN A 228 5.36 -10.92 -4.76
CA ASN A 228 5.72 -12.32 -4.55
C ASN A 228 7.24 -12.61 -4.60
N PRO A 229 8.06 -11.95 -3.76
CA PRO A 229 9.50 -12.19 -3.70
C PRO A 229 9.88 -13.62 -3.32
N GLU A 230 8.97 -14.40 -2.72
CA GLU A 230 9.14 -15.82 -2.37
C GLU A 230 9.20 -16.77 -3.56
N THR A 231 8.71 -16.35 -4.73
CA THR A 231 8.75 -17.20 -5.92
C THR A 231 10.17 -17.29 -6.46
N THR A 232 10.76 -18.48 -6.37
CA THR A 232 12.11 -18.78 -6.85
C THR A 232 12.35 -18.26 -8.27
N GLY A 233 13.36 -17.40 -8.42
CA GLY A 233 13.80 -16.88 -9.72
C GLY A 233 12.93 -15.78 -10.33
N ARG A 234 11.82 -15.37 -9.70
CA ARG A 234 10.91 -14.36 -10.24
C ARG A 234 11.60 -13.01 -10.43
N TYR A 235 12.22 -12.48 -9.39
CA TYR A 235 12.83 -11.14 -9.46
C TYR A 235 14.07 -11.11 -10.34
N SER A 236 14.85 -12.19 -10.41
CA SER A 236 15.96 -12.29 -11.35
C SER A 236 15.47 -12.29 -12.80
N PHE A 237 14.41 -13.05 -13.10
CA PHE A 237 13.80 -13.07 -14.44
C PHE A 237 13.25 -11.70 -14.84
N ILE A 238 12.51 -11.04 -13.95
CA ILE A 238 11.93 -9.71 -14.22
C ILE A 238 13.05 -8.70 -14.46
N ALA A 239 14.03 -8.61 -13.56
CA ALA A 239 15.11 -7.64 -13.68
C ALA A 239 15.98 -7.87 -14.94
N GLU A 240 16.23 -9.14 -15.31
CA GLU A 240 16.91 -9.48 -16.56
C GLU A 240 16.10 -9.02 -17.79
N THR A 241 14.79 -9.26 -17.77
CA THR A 241 13.87 -8.88 -18.85
C THR A 241 13.83 -7.36 -19.03
N LEU A 242 13.70 -6.60 -17.94
CA LEU A 242 13.74 -5.14 -17.96
C LEU A 242 15.07 -4.63 -18.53
N ARG A 243 16.20 -5.25 -18.17
CA ARG A 243 17.52 -4.90 -18.71
C ARG A 243 17.62 -5.19 -20.21
N LYS A 244 17.19 -6.38 -20.65
CA LYS A 244 17.18 -6.79 -22.08
C LYS A 244 16.35 -5.84 -22.93
N ASN A 245 15.19 -5.42 -22.42
CA ASN A 245 14.29 -4.50 -23.10
C ASN A 245 14.64 -3.02 -22.90
N LYS A 246 15.77 -2.72 -22.24
CA LYS A 246 16.30 -1.37 -22.02
C LYS A 246 15.28 -0.44 -21.33
N VAL A 247 14.64 -0.94 -20.28
CA VAL A 247 13.71 -0.12 -19.47
C VAL A 247 14.50 0.86 -18.60
N ASP A 248 14.21 2.16 -18.72
CA ASP A 248 14.79 3.23 -17.89
C ASP A 248 14.00 3.35 -16.58
N TYR A 249 14.64 2.97 -15.48
CA TYR A 249 14.11 3.12 -14.12
C TYR A 249 15.25 3.13 -13.10
N ASP A 250 15.01 3.69 -11.92
CA ASP A 250 15.99 3.83 -10.85
C ASP A 250 15.80 2.78 -9.74
N VAL A 251 14.55 2.49 -9.39
CA VAL A 251 14.19 1.70 -8.21
C VAL A 251 13.40 0.45 -8.59
N PHE A 252 13.90 -0.73 -8.19
CA PHE A 252 13.13 -1.98 -8.21
C PHE A 252 12.40 -2.11 -6.87
N ALA A 253 11.09 -1.92 -6.86
CA ALA A 253 10.27 -1.96 -5.66
C ALA A 253 9.55 -3.30 -5.52
N SER A 254 9.36 -3.73 -4.27
CA SER A 254 8.66 -4.97 -3.92
C SER A 254 7.55 -4.68 -2.91
N SER A 255 6.39 -5.30 -3.06
CA SER A 255 5.52 -5.56 -1.91
C SER A 255 6.15 -6.64 -1.02
N TYR A 256 5.87 -6.59 0.28
CA TYR A 256 6.22 -7.63 1.22
C TYR A 256 5.17 -7.71 2.33
N TYR A 257 4.31 -8.73 2.26
CA TYR A 257 3.35 -9.04 3.31
C TYR A 257 3.76 -10.38 3.91
N PRO A 258 4.16 -10.43 5.20
CA PRO A 258 4.72 -11.64 5.81
C PRO A 258 3.74 -12.82 5.84
N PHE A 259 2.44 -12.56 5.64
CA PHE A 259 1.40 -13.57 5.52
C PHE A 259 1.66 -14.60 4.42
N TRP A 260 2.25 -14.15 3.30
CA TRP A 260 2.40 -14.95 2.07
C TRP A 260 3.80 -14.86 1.44
N HIS A 261 4.54 -13.77 1.67
CA HIS A 261 5.73 -13.43 0.87
C HIS A 261 7.05 -14.02 1.36
N GLY A 262 6.98 -15.14 2.09
CA GLY A 262 8.14 -15.84 2.62
C GLY A 262 8.87 -15.06 3.72
N THR A 263 10.18 -15.25 3.82
CA THR A 263 10.98 -14.71 4.92
C THR A 263 11.67 -13.39 4.56
N VAL A 264 11.97 -12.58 5.57
CA VAL A 264 12.75 -11.33 5.41
C VAL A 264 14.18 -11.59 4.92
N GLN A 265 14.74 -12.77 5.20
CA GLN A 265 16.04 -13.19 4.67
C GLN A 265 15.96 -13.41 3.15
N ASN A 266 14.90 -14.06 2.67
CA ASN A 266 14.65 -14.19 1.23
C ASN A 266 14.46 -12.80 0.59
N LEU A 267 13.63 -11.93 1.17
CA LEU A 267 13.43 -10.56 0.69
C LEU A 267 14.76 -9.81 0.53
N THR A 268 15.61 -9.83 1.56
CA THR A 268 16.95 -9.23 1.52
C THR A 268 17.76 -9.79 0.36
N SER A 269 17.80 -11.12 0.23
CA SER A 269 18.57 -11.83 -0.79
C SER A 269 18.15 -11.43 -2.21
N VAL A 270 16.85 -11.51 -2.52
CA VAL A 270 16.35 -11.24 -3.88
C VAL A 270 16.48 -9.78 -4.28
N LEU A 271 16.25 -8.84 -3.35
CA LEU A 271 16.44 -7.41 -3.62
C LEU A 271 17.93 -7.09 -3.78
N LYS A 272 18.79 -7.63 -2.91
CA LYS A 272 20.24 -7.45 -3.03
C LYS A 272 20.79 -7.99 -4.35
N ALA A 273 20.31 -9.15 -4.81
CA ALA A 273 20.70 -9.70 -6.10
C ALA A 273 20.35 -8.77 -7.27
N VAL A 274 19.17 -8.14 -7.27
CA VAL A 274 18.78 -7.14 -8.27
C VAL A 274 19.68 -5.91 -8.19
N ALA A 275 19.93 -5.41 -6.98
CA ALA A 275 20.78 -4.24 -6.76
C ALA A 275 22.21 -4.47 -7.28
N ASP A 276 22.86 -5.56 -6.85
CA ASP A 276 24.24 -5.87 -7.18
C ASP A 276 24.43 -6.18 -8.68
N THR A 277 23.48 -6.90 -9.30
CA THR A 277 23.58 -7.31 -10.71
C THR A 277 23.27 -6.15 -11.67
N TYR A 278 22.26 -5.34 -11.34
CA TYR A 278 21.73 -4.35 -12.28
C TYR A 278 21.99 -2.90 -11.89
N GLY A 279 22.66 -2.65 -10.76
CA GLY A 279 22.99 -1.30 -10.28
C GLY A 279 21.75 -0.48 -9.93
N LYS A 280 20.67 -1.15 -9.51
CA LYS A 280 19.39 -0.51 -9.18
C LYS A 280 19.28 -0.23 -7.69
N LYS A 281 18.53 0.81 -7.35
CA LYS A 281 18.04 0.99 -5.99
C LYS A 281 16.92 0.00 -5.72
N VAL A 282 16.70 -0.35 -4.45
CA VAL A 282 15.64 -1.27 -4.04
C VAL A 282 14.89 -0.72 -2.85
N MET A 283 13.61 -1.05 -2.74
CA MET A 283 12.76 -0.66 -1.61
C MET A 283 11.59 -1.61 -1.44
N VAL A 284 10.93 -1.52 -0.29
CA VAL A 284 9.60 -2.12 -0.09
C VAL A 284 8.55 -1.03 -0.29
N ALA A 285 7.71 -1.16 -1.32
CA ALA A 285 6.64 -0.20 -1.63
C ALA A 285 5.36 -0.45 -0.81
N GLU A 286 5.17 -1.67 -0.32
CA GLU A 286 4.04 -2.04 0.52
C GLU A 286 4.44 -3.09 1.55
N THR A 287 4.03 -2.87 2.79
CA THR A 287 4.05 -3.86 3.88
C THR A 287 3.01 -3.47 4.92
N SER A 288 2.49 -4.45 5.65
CA SER A 288 1.62 -4.22 6.81
C SER A 288 1.69 -5.42 7.77
N TYR A 289 1.12 -5.25 8.97
CA TYR A 289 0.92 -6.36 9.89
C TYR A 289 -0.28 -6.14 10.81
N THR A 290 -0.87 -7.23 11.30
CA THR A 290 -2.05 -7.18 12.19
C THR A 290 -1.65 -6.84 13.62
N TYR A 291 -2.27 -5.81 14.19
CA TYR A 291 -2.13 -5.50 15.62
C TYR A 291 -3.20 -6.18 16.47
N THR A 292 -4.31 -6.60 15.84
CA THR A 292 -5.43 -7.32 16.46
C THR A 292 -6.03 -8.33 15.49
N ALA A 293 -6.76 -9.31 16.01
CA ALA A 293 -7.56 -10.24 15.20
C ALA A 293 -9.01 -9.76 15.02
N GLU A 294 -9.41 -8.70 15.73
CA GLU A 294 -10.76 -8.16 15.66
C GLU A 294 -11.00 -7.44 14.33
N ASP A 295 -12.22 -7.58 13.80
CA ASP A 295 -12.78 -6.73 12.76
C ASP A 295 -13.54 -5.56 13.42
N GLY A 296 -13.17 -4.34 13.03
CA GLY A 296 -13.74 -3.12 13.58
C GLY A 296 -14.99 -2.61 12.86
N ASP A 297 -15.21 -2.94 11.58
CA ASP A 297 -16.18 -2.26 10.71
C ASP A 297 -17.32 -3.16 10.19
N GLY A 298 -17.20 -4.48 10.36
CA GLY A 298 -18.19 -5.47 9.94
C GLY A 298 -17.96 -6.04 8.54
N HIS A 299 -16.92 -5.59 7.83
CA HIS A 299 -16.41 -6.19 6.61
C HIS A 299 -15.21 -7.09 6.93
N GLU A 300 -15.12 -8.24 6.27
CA GLU A 300 -14.13 -9.24 6.65
C GLU A 300 -12.69 -8.78 6.33
N ASN A 301 -11.84 -8.73 7.37
CA ASN A 301 -10.43 -8.40 7.22
C ASN A 301 -9.63 -9.46 6.42
N THR A 302 -8.60 -9.00 5.71
CA THR A 302 -7.71 -9.82 4.86
C THR A 302 -6.88 -10.82 5.68
N ALA A 303 -6.41 -10.37 6.85
CA ALA A 303 -5.61 -11.14 7.79
C ALA A 303 -6.07 -10.77 9.21
N PRO A 304 -5.91 -11.65 10.20
CA PRO A 304 -5.35 -12.99 10.12
C PRO A 304 -6.36 -14.01 9.57
N LYS A 305 -5.89 -15.02 8.84
CA LYS A 305 -6.68 -16.18 8.38
C LYS A 305 -5.92 -17.48 8.54
N SER A 306 -6.67 -18.59 8.64
CA SER A 306 -6.07 -19.94 8.63
C SER A 306 -5.26 -20.16 7.35
N GLY A 307 -4.07 -20.76 7.48
CA GLY A 307 -3.14 -21.00 6.37
C GLY A 307 -2.16 -19.84 6.08
N GLN A 308 -2.33 -18.67 6.69
CA GLN A 308 -1.35 -17.59 6.61
C GLN A 308 -0.16 -17.81 7.55
N THR A 309 1.01 -17.30 7.16
CA THR A 309 2.18 -17.26 8.06
C THR A 309 2.09 -16.04 8.97
N LEU A 310 2.11 -16.26 10.29
CA LEU A 310 2.08 -15.18 11.30
C LEU A 310 3.38 -15.24 12.12
N PRO A 311 4.49 -14.66 11.63
CA PRO A 311 5.79 -14.77 12.29
C PRO A 311 5.89 -13.98 13.60
N TYR A 312 4.97 -13.04 13.84
CA TYR A 312 4.89 -12.25 15.06
C TYR A 312 3.50 -12.38 15.71
N PRO A 313 3.38 -12.24 17.04
CA PRO A 313 2.08 -12.19 17.71
C PRO A 313 1.19 -11.07 17.17
N MET A 314 -0.11 -11.32 17.05
CA MET A 314 -1.11 -10.33 16.66
C MET A 314 -1.34 -9.35 17.81
N SER A 315 -0.50 -8.32 17.86
CA SER A 315 -0.42 -7.33 18.94
C SER A 315 0.25 -6.08 18.42
N VAL A 316 0.08 -4.95 19.12
CA VAL A 316 0.80 -3.70 18.83
C VAL A 316 2.32 -3.91 18.79
N GLN A 317 2.88 -4.70 19.74
CA GLN A 317 4.32 -5.01 19.76
C GLN A 317 4.73 -5.86 18.55
N GLY A 318 3.98 -6.92 18.23
CA GLY A 318 4.29 -7.78 17.09
C GLY A 318 4.16 -7.07 15.74
N GLN A 319 3.22 -6.13 15.62
CA GLN A 319 3.13 -5.24 14.46
C GLN A 319 4.39 -4.36 14.34
N ALA A 320 4.86 -3.75 15.43
CA ALA A 320 6.10 -2.97 15.42
C ALA A 320 7.33 -3.83 15.06
N ASP A 321 7.42 -5.06 15.59
CA ASP A 321 8.51 -5.99 15.27
C ASP A 321 8.53 -6.36 13.78
N ALA A 322 7.35 -6.63 13.19
CA ALA A 322 7.21 -6.91 11.76
C ALA A 322 7.70 -5.73 10.90
N ILE A 323 7.26 -4.50 11.20
CA ILE A 323 7.68 -3.30 10.47
C ILE A 323 9.19 -3.10 10.58
N ARG A 324 9.73 -3.20 11.80
CA ARG A 324 11.15 -3.03 12.09
C ARG A 324 12.00 -4.06 11.33
N ASP A 325 11.56 -5.31 11.25
CA ASP A 325 12.32 -6.36 10.57
C ASP A 325 12.30 -6.21 9.05
N VAL A 326 11.23 -5.67 8.46
CA VAL A 326 11.22 -5.27 7.04
C VAL A 326 12.19 -4.10 6.79
N MET A 327 12.23 -3.10 7.68
CA MET A 327 13.23 -2.03 7.61
C MET A 327 14.65 -2.59 7.69
N GLN A 328 14.90 -3.56 8.58
CA GLN A 328 16.20 -4.24 8.67
C GLN A 328 16.54 -5.02 7.41
N ALA A 329 15.57 -5.71 6.81
CA ALA A 329 15.76 -6.47 5.57
C ALA A 329 16.21 -5.55 4.42
N VAL A 330 15.55 -4.39 4.26
CA VAL A 330 15.94 -3.41 3.25
C VAL A 330 17.30 -2.79 3.57
N ALA A 331 17.56 -2.42 4.83
CA ALA A 331 18.87 -1.89 5.24
C ALA A 331 20.01 -2.88 4.96
N ASN A 332 19.77 -4.18 5.12
CA ASN A 332 20.74 -5.24 4.82
C ASN A 332 21.10 -5.37 3.33
N THR A 333 20.36 -4.72 2.42
CA THR A 333 20.75 -4.62 1.00
C THR A 333 21.88 -3.60 0.77
N GLY A 334 22.30 -2.87 1.81
CA GLY A 334 23.34 -1.85 1.76
C GLY A 334 22.83 -0.52 1.24
N THR A 335 23.70 0.26 0.57
CA THR A 335 23.37 1.61 0.09
C THR A 335 22.32 1.65 -1.03
N ALA A 336 21.99 0.49 -1.62
CA ALA A 336 20.92 0.36 -2.60
C ALA A 336 19.52 0.39 -1.98
N GLY A 337 19.38 -0.06 -0.72
CA GLY A 337 18.13 -0.08 0.02
C GLY A 337 17.68 1.31 0.43
N LEU A 338 16.63 1.82 -0.21
CA LEU A 338 16.16 3.18 0.04
C LEU A 338 15.25 3.28 1.25
N GLY A 339 14.37 2.29 1.45
CA GLY A 339 13.47 2.29 2.58
C GLY A 339 12.21 1.46 2.38
N VAL A 340 11.21 1.77 3.18
CA VAL A 340 9.97 1.00 3.32
C VAL A 340 8.78 1.95 3.36
N PHE A 341 7.68 1.56 2.71
CA PHE A 341 6.38 2.18 2.83
C PHE A 341 5.40 1.22 3.52
N TYR A 342 4.79 1.67 4.62
CA TYR A 342 3.68 0.97 5.24
C TYR A 342 2.40 1.23 4.45
N TRP A 343 1.69 0.18 4.06
CA TRP A 343 0.47 0.30 3.27
C TRP A 343 -0.75 0.49 4.19
N GLU A 344 -1.50 1.57 3.96
CA GLU A 344 -2.77 1.89 4.63
C GLU A 344 -2.71 1.81 6.17
N PRO A 345 -1.83 2.58 6.85
CA PRO A 345 -1.74 2.58 8.31
C PRO A 345 -2.94 3.25 8.99
N ALA A 346 -3.93 3.72 8.23
CA ALA A 346 -5.02 4.55 8.74
C ALA A 346 -6.38 4.22 8.13
N TRP A 347 -6.51 3.06 7.47
CA TRP A 347 -7.78 2.64 6.90
C TRP A 347 -8.70 2.03 7.95
N ILE A 348 -9.08 2.86 8.92
CA ILE A 348 -9.87 2.50 10.08
C ILE A 348 -11.38 2.47 9.75
N PRO A 349 -12.21 1.87 10.63
CA PRO A 349 -13.66 1.80 10.45
C PRO A 349 -14.31 3.18 10.33
N VAL A 350 -15.33 3.31 9.48
CA VAL A 350 -16.23 4.49 9.46
C VAL A 350 -17.25 4.47 10.61
N GLY A 351 -17.40 3.33 11.26
CA GLY A 351 -18.32 3.08 12.36
C GLY A 351 -18.16 1.64 12.87
N PRO A 352 -18.67 1.32 14.06
CA PRO A 352 -18.49 0.00 14.65
C PRO A 352 -19.21 -1.08 13.85
N LYS A 353 -18.68 -2.32 13.86
CA LYS A 353 -19.29 -3.49 13.20
C LYS A 353 -20.76 -3.75 13.51
N THR A 354 -21.23 -3.35 14.69
CA THR A 354 -22.65 -3.46 15.10
C THR A 354 -23.58 -2.54 14.31
N GLN A 355 -23.03 -1.59 13.55
CA GLN A 355 -23.74 -0.64 12.70
C GLN A 355 -23.45 -0.86 11.20
N ILE A 356 -23.16 -2.09 10.79
CA ILE A 356 -22.79 -2.45 9.41
C ILE A 356 -23.71 -1.85 8.33
N GLU A 357 -25.03 -1.82 8.53
CA GLU A 357 -25.95 -1.24 7.54
C GLU A 357 -25.78 0.27 7.36
N LYS A 358 -25.38 1.00 8.43
CA LYS A 358 -25.00 2.42 8.29
C LYS A 358 -23.63 2.56 7.65
N ASN A 359 -22.69 1.67 7.99
CA ASN A 359 -21.35 1.68 7.40
C ASN A 359 -21.43 1.48 5.87
N LYS A 360 -22.26 0.55 5.39
CA LYS A 360 -22.54 0.34 3.96
C LYS A 360 -22.97 1.62 3.23
N VAL A 361 -23.82 2.44 3.85
CA VAL A 361 -24.23 3.73 3.25
C VAL A 361 -23.03 4.65 3.06
N LEU A 362 -22.14 4.75 4.05
CA LEU A 362 -20.92 5.57 3.95
C LEU A 362 -19.93 5.01 2.91
N TRP A 363 -19.74 3.69 2.89
CA TRP A 363 -18.87 3.03 1.91
C TRP A 363 -19.33 3.26 0.48
N GLU A 364 -20.62 3.12 0.19
CA GLU A 364 -21.19 3.39 -1.14
C GLU A 364 -21.13 4.88 -1.50
N THR A 365 -21.46 5.77 -0.56
CA THR A 365 -21.58 7.21 -0.83
C THR A 365 -20.22 7.88 -1.05
N TYR A 366 -19.25 7.59 -0.19
CA TYR A 366 -17.96 8.28 -0.17
C TYR A 366 -16.83 7.43 -0.73
N GLY A 367 -17.08 6.14 -0.98
CA GLY A 367 -16.07 5.20 -1.44
C GLY A 367 -15.00 4.90 -0.38
N SER A 368 -15.34 4.99 0.90
CA SER A 368 -14.40 4.86 2.01
C SER A 368 -14.13 3.41 2.45
N GLY A 369 -14.83 2.44 1.87
CA GLY A 369 -14.47 1.02 1.94
C GLY A 369 -13.60 0.60 0.76
N TRP A 370 -13.18 -0.67 0.68
CA TRP A 370 -12.21 -1.14 -0.33
C TRP A 370 -12.77 -1.11 -1.77
N ALA A 371 -14.09 -1.25 -1.90
CA ALA A 371 -14.83 -1.12 -3.16
C ALA A 371 -16.30 -0.77 -2.87
N SER A 372 -16.97 -0.15 -3.85
CA SER A 372 -18.43 0.07 -3.86
C SER A 372 -19.10 -0.86 -4.88
N SER A 373 -20.43 -1.00 -4.79
CA SER A 373 -21.20 -1.76 -5.78
C SER A 373 -21.04 -1.24 -7.21
N TYR A 374 -20.75 0.06 -7.36
CA TYR A 374 -20.56 0.72 -8.66
C TYR A 374 -19.32 0.22 -9.41
N ALA A 375 -18.35 -0.39 -8.72
CA ALA A 375 -17.17 -0.99 -9.35
C ALA A 375 -17.48 -2.23 -10.20
N ALA A 376 -18.69 -2.81 -10.07
CA ALA A 376 -19.08 -4.04 -10.76
C ALA A 376 -18.99 -3.96 -12.29
N GLU A 377 -19.16 -2.77 -12.89
CA GLU A 377 -18.99 -2.61 -14.35
C GLU A 377 -17.54 -2.79 -14.81
N TYR A 378 -16.58 -2.47 -13.95
CA TYR A 378 -15.16 -2.53 -14.26
C TYR A 378 -14.52 -3.82 -13.75
N ASP A 379 -14.93 -4.31 -12.60
CA ASP A 379 -14.44 -5.56 -12.00
C ASP A 379 -15.60 -6.41 -11.45
N PRO A 380 -16.36 -7.10 -12.33
CA PRO A 380 -17.52 -7.89 -11.92
C PRO A 380 -17.15 -9.17 -11.16
N GLU A 381 -15.91 -9.65 -11.29
CA GLU A 381 -15.51 -10.95 -10.76
C GLU A 381 -15.13 -10.90 -9.28
N ASP A 382 -14.56 -9.78 -8.85
CA ASP A 382 -14.11 -9.56 -7.48
C ASP A 382 -14.92 -8.45 -6.81
N ALA A 383 -14.67 -7.18 -7.17
CA ALA A 383 -15.38 -6.04 -6.58
C ALA A 383 -16.90 -6.13 -6.73
N GLY A 384 -17.39 -6.60 -7.88
CA GLY A 384 -18.84 -6.76 -8.14
C GLY A 384 -19.55 -7.77 -7.23
N LYS A 385 -18.80 -8.62 -6.50
CA LYS A 385 -19.35 -9.62 -5.57
C LYS A 385 -18.97 -9.34 -4.11
N TRP A 386 -17.81 -8.72 -3.90
CA TRP A 386 -17.19 -8.61 -2.58
C TRP A 386 -17.04 -7.17 -2.08
N TYR A 387 -17.61 -6.18 -2.77
CA TYR A 387 -17.58 -4.78 -2.33
C TYR A 387 -18.03 -4.60 -0.87
N GLY A 388 -17.49 -3.59 -0.20
CA GLY A 388 -17.72 -3.39 1.23
C GLY A 388 -16.70 -2.45 1.88
N GLY A 389 -16.51 -2.63 3.18
CA GLY A 389 -15.71 -1.78 4.06
C GLY A 389 -14.20 -1.91 3.94
N SER A 390 -13.48 -1.48 4.97
CA SER A 390 -12.05 -1.76 5.07
C SER A 390 -11.83 -3.26 5.20
N ALA A 391 -10.76 -3.76 4.60
CA ALA A 391 -10.31 -5.14 4.80
C ALA A 391 -8.97 -5.19 5.55
N VAL A 392 -8.56 -4.05 6.14
CA VAL A 392 -7.27 -3.88 6.83
C VAL A 392 -7.35 -2.93 8.03
N ASP A 393 -8.53 -2.68 8.61
CA ASP A 393 -8.65 -1.85 9.81
C ASP A 393 -7.79 -2.38 10.96
N ASN A 394 -7.71 -3.70 11.09
CA ASN A 394 -6.91 -4.37 12.11
C ASN A 394 -5.39 -4.38 11.82
N GLN A 395 -4.97 -3.77 10.72
CA GLN A 395 -3.58 -3.55 10.34
C GLN A 395 -3.20 -2.08 10.38
N ALA A 396 -4.10 -1.19 10.78
CA ALA A 396 -3.77 0.21 10.99
C ALA A 396 -2.72 0.41 12.10
N LEU A 397 -2.07 1.57 12.09
CA LEU A 397 -1.25 2.12 13.17
C LEU A 397 -2.05 3.11 14.04
N PHE A 398 -3.36 3.12 13.85
CA PHE A 398 -4.36 3.83 14.65
C PHE A 398 -5.39 2.79 15.10
N ASP A 399 -5.97 3.01 16.28
CA ASP A 399 -7.08 2.19 16.75
C ASP A 399 -8.36 2.46 15.93
N PHE A 400 -9.41 1.69 16.18
CA PHE A 400 -10.68 1.83 15.49
C PHE A 400 -11.36 3.20 15.68
N ASN A 401 -10.89 4.01 16.64
CA ASN A 401 -11.43 5.34 16.96
C ASN A 401 -10.51 6.48 16.47
N GLY A 402 -9.44 6.18 15.74
CA GLY A 402 -8.52 7.17 15.19
C GLY A 402 -7.42 7.66 16.14
N HIS A 403 -7.19 7.00 17.28
CA HIS A 403 -6.06 7.28 18.15
C HIS A 403 -4.81 6.53 17.69
N PRO A 404 -3.63 7.16 17.66
CA PRO A 404 -2.41 6.49 17.20
C PRO A 404 -2.01 5.39 18.18
N LEU A 405 -1.78 4.18 17.65
CA LEU A 405 -1.23 3.07 18.42
C LEU A 405 0.25 3.33 18.74
N PRO A 406 0.79 2.78 19.84
CA PRO A 406 2.22 2.82 20.14
C PRO A 406 3.12 2.43 18.96
N SER A 407 2.71 1.40 18.20
CA SER A 407 3.44 0.87 17.05
C SER A 407 3.76 1.92 15.99
N LEU A 408 3.01 3.03 15.92
CA LEU A 408 3.33 4.17 15.06
C LEU A 408 4.72 4.76 15.33
N GLN A 409 5.23 4.69 16.57
CA GLN A 409 6.56 5.19 16.91
C GLN A 409 7.72 4.36 16.36
N VAL A 410 7.44 3.20 15.74
CA VAL A 410 8.47 2.35 15.13
C VAL A 410 9.33 3.13 14.12
N PHE A 411 8.75 4.09 13.39
CA PHE A 411 9.47 4.91 12.41
C PHE A 411 10.55 5.80 13.06
N GLN A 412 10.41 6.21 14.32
CA GLN A 412 11.49 6.89 15.05
C GLN A 412 12.39 5.91 15.76
N TYR A 413 11.81 4.98 16.51
CA TYR A 413 12.58 4.10 17.38
C TYR A 413 13.46 3.11 16.61
N ALA A 414 13.15 2.83 15.33
CA ALA A 414 14.04 2.06 14.48
C ALA A 414 15.41 2.73 14.27
N GLU A 415 15.52 4.06 14.35
CA GLU A 415 16.79 4.79 14.19
C GLU A 415 17.69 4.72 15.44
N SER A 416 17.10 4.90 16.63
CA SER A 416 17.83 5.01 17.90
C SER A 416 17.82 3.72 18.73
N GLY A 417 16.84 2.86 18.50
CA GLY A 417 16.37 1.88 19.46
C GLY A 417 15.51 2.51 20.57
N HIS A 418 14.63 1.70 21.16
CA HIS A 418 13.86 2.03 22.35
C HIS A 418 13.72 0.80 23.24
N ASN A 419 14.11 0.91 24.51
CA ASN A 419 13.94 -0.15 25.50
C ASN A 419 13.29 0.42 26.77
N PRO A 420 12.03 0.09 27.05
CA PRO A 420 11.29 0.66 28.18
C PRO A 420 11.87 0.24 29.54
N LYS A 421 12.60 -0.89 29.60
CA LYS A 421 13.19 -1.43 30.84
C LYS A 421 14.56 -0.82 31.21
N LYS A 422 15.06 0.13 30.43
CA LYS A 422 16.36 0.81 30.68
C LYS A 422 16.22 2.23 31.25
N ARG A 423 15.04 2.59 31.78
CA ARG A 423 14.81 3.87 32.45
C ARG A 423 15.43 3.91 33.84
#